data_AF-A0A6A2ZNW0-F1
#
_entry.id   AF-A0A6A2ZNW0-F1
#
_cell.length_a   1.000
_cell.length_b   1.000
_cell.length_c   1.000
_cell.angle_alpha   90.00
_cell.angle_beta   90.00
_cell.angle_gamma   90.00
#
_symmetry.space_group_name_H-M   'P 1'
#
loop_
_entity.id
_entity.type
_entity.pdbx_description
1 polymer ?
#
loop_
_entity_poly.entity_id
_entity_poly.type
_entity_poly.pdbx_seq_one_letter_code
_entity_poly.pdbx_strand_id
1 'polypeptide(L)'
;MPISILKLSLMLMGPILDSIGNLISLMDQDTRKKFYFNPGDTGFKVFQTKFAKIGVAICWDQWFPEAARCMALQGAEILFYPTAIGSEPQDEGLDSCEHWQRGHAGANLVPLVASNRIGKETIETEHGKSEITFYGHSFIAGPTGEIVAAASDKDEAVLIAQFDLDKIKAKRSCWGVFRDRRPDLYKVLLTLDGSKPSP
;
A
#
# COMPACT_ATOMS: atom_id res chain seq x y z
N MET A 1 -8.61 -27.72 -20.70
CA MET A 1 -8.59 -27.41 -19.26
C MET A 1 -8.78 -25.91 -19.11
N PRO A 2 -9.68 -25.42 -18.25
CA PRO A 2 -9.79 -23.97 -18.04
C PRO A 2 -8.51 -23.49 -17.34
N ILE A 3 -7.84 -22.50 -17.94
CA ILE A 3 -6.71 -21.82 -17.33
C ILE A 3 -7.28 -21.01 -16.17
N SER A 4 -7.05 -21.45 -14.93
CA SER A 4 -7.44 -20.70 -13.74
C SER A 4 -6.54 -19.46 -13.62
N ILE A 5 -7.13 -18.28 -13.79
CA ILE A 5 -6.43 -17.01 -13.57
C ILE A 5 -6.36 -16.77 -12.06
N LEU A 6 -5.15 -16.72 -11.51
CA LEU A 6 -4.89 -16.40 -10.12
C LEU A 6 -4.67 -14.88 -9.98
N LYS A 7 -5.18 -14.30 -8.89
CA LYS A 7 -5.04 -12.88 -8.54
C LYS A 7 -4.78 -12.73 -7.04
N LEU A 8 -3.87 -11.84 -6.66
CA LEU A 8 -3.65 -11.49 -5.26
C LEU A 8 -4.79 -10.58 -4.78
N SER A 9 -5.69 -11.13 -3.96
CA SER A 9 -6.89 -10.44 -3.49
C SER A 9 -6.85 -10.21 -1.98
N LEU A 10 -7.28 -9.03 -1.55
CA LEU A 10 -7.62 -8.73 -0.16
C LEU A 10 -9.14 -8.63 -0.04
N MET A 11 -9.71 -9.38 0.90
CA MET A 11 -11.12 -9.33 1.26
C MET A 11 -11.28 -8.46 2.50
N LEU A 12 -12.13 -7.44 2.43
CA LEU A 12 -12.47 -6.61 3.57
C LEU A 12 -13.76 -7.12 4.22
N MET A 13 -13.70 -7.33 5.53
CA MET A 13 -14.83 -7.78 6.33
C MET A 13 -15.35 -6.62 7.18
N GLY A 14 -16.68 -6.47 7.22
CA GLY A 14 -17.37 -5.59 8.15
C GLY A 14 -17.39 -6.17 9.57
N PRO A 15 -17.83 -5.36 10.55
CA PRO A 15 -17.82 -5.75 11.97
C PRO A 15 -18.77 -6.89 12.33
N ILE A 16 -19.61 -7.37 11.40
CA ILE A 16 -20.49 -8.53 11.59
C ILE A 16 -20.06 -9.68 10.63
N LEU A 17 -18.80 -9.67 10.18
CA LEU A 17 -18.23 -10.64 9.23
C LEU A 17 -18.98 -10.68 7.88
N ASP A 18 -19.58 -9.57 7.48
CA ASP A 18 -20.12 -9.34 6.15
C ASP A 18 -19.02 -8.86 5.20
N SER A 19 -18.97 -9.39 3.97
CA SER A 19 -17.99 -8.91 2.97
C SER A 19 -18.37 -7.51 2.50
N ILE A 20 -17.48 -6.54 2.70
CA ILE A 20 -17.68 -5.14 2.25
C ILE A 20 -16.96 -4.84 0.93
N GLY A 21 -16.15 -5.78 0.44
CA GLY A 21 -15.57 -5.74 -0.90
C GLY A 21 -14.26 -6.49 -1.03
N ASN A 22 -13.84 -6.67 -2.28
CA ASN A 22 -12.56 -7.26 -2.65
C ASN A 22 -11.72 -6.25 -3.45
N LEU A 23 -10.42 -6.26 -3.20
CA LEU A 23 -9.42 -5.51 -3.95
C LEU A 23 -8.35 -6.47 -4.47
N ILE A 24 -7.92 -6.27 -5.71
CA ILE A 24 -6.79 -7.01 -6.29
C ILE A 24 -5.60 -6.05 -6.43
N SER A 25 -4.40 -6.52 -6.10
CA SER A 25 -3.16 -5.77 -6.27
C SER A 25 -3.02 -5.28 -7.72
N LEU A 26 -2.80 -3.98 -7.93
CA LEU A 26 -2.79 -3.40 -9.27
C LEU A 26 -1.39 -3.37 -9.87
N MET A 27 -0.39 -3.13 -9.02
CA MET A 27 1.01 -3.07 -9.43
C MET A 27 1.73 -4.32 -8.97
N ASP A 28 2.44 -4.97 -9.90
CA ASP A 28 3.30 -6.11 -9.62
C ASP A 28 4.60 -5.97 -10.42
N GLN A 29 5.73 -5.87 -9.73
CA GLN A 29 7.06 -5.91 -10.35
C GLN A 29 7.90 -7.11 -9.93
N ASP A 30 7.46 -7.90 -8.94
CA ASP A 30 8.22 -9.10 -8.56
C ASP A 30 8.08 -10.12 -9.68
N THR A 31 9.18 -10.42 -10.37
CA THR A 31 9.24 -11.33 -11.52
C THR A 31 8.68 -12.70 -11.19
N ARG A 32 8.72 -13.12 -9.92
CA ARG A 32 8.10 -14.35 -9.44
C ARG A 32 6.61 -14.20 -9.19
N LYS A 33 6.13 -13.08 -8.66
CA LYS A 33 4.67 -12.86 -8.46
C LYS A 33 3.94 -12.66 -9.78
N LYS A 34 4.58 -12.06 -10.80
CA LYS A 34 4.06 -12.01 -12.18
C LYS A 34 3.81 -13.39 -12.78
N PHE A 35 4.53 -14.42 -12.33
CA PHE A 35 4.29 -15.80 -12.76
C PHE A 35 2.97 -16.34 -12.19
N TYR A 36 2.59 -15.89 -10.99
CA TYR A 36 1.40 -16.36 -10.29
C TYR A 36 0.18 -15.45 -10.46
N PHE A 37 0.34 -14.16 -10.72
CA PHE A 37 -0.77 -13.20 -10.68
C PHE A 37 -0.80 -12.29 -11.90
N ASN A 38 -2.00 -12.12 -12.45
CA ASN A 38 -2.25 -11.04 -13.40
C ASN A 38 -2.34 -9.70 -12.65
N PRO A 39 -1.91 -8.59 -13.28
CA PRO A 39 -2.21 -7.25 -12.77
C PRO A 39 -3.70 -7.09 -12.48
N GLY A 40 -4.02 -6.45 -11.36
CA GLY A 40 -5.40 -6.23 -10.96
C GLY A 40 -6.16 -5.32 -11.92
N ASP A 41 -7.46 -5.59 -12.07
CA ASP A 41 -8.38 -4.89 -12.97
C ASP A 41 -9.45 -4.07 -12.21
N THR A 42 -9.33 -3.96 -10.89
CA THR A 42 -10.33 -3.29 -10.06
C THR A 42 -10.20 -1.77 -10.04
N GLY A 43 -9.03 -1.24 -10.43
CA GLY A 43 -8.62 0.12 -10.10
C GLY A 43 -8.39 0.30 -8.59
N PHE A 44 -7.89 1.47 -8.19
CA PHE A 44 -7.77 1.85 -6.78
C PHE A 44 -9.15 2.12 -6.20
N LYS A 45 -9.43 1.61 -5.00
CA LYS A 45 -10.75 1.71 -4.37
C LYS A 45 -10.67 2.26 -2.96
N VAL A 46 -11.79 2.81 -2.54
CA VAL A 46 -12.07 3.17 -1.15
C VAL A 46 -13.32 2.45 -0.66
N PHE A 47 -13.32 2.12 0.62
CA PHE A 47 -14.39 1.34 1.24
C PHE A 47 -14.98 2.13 2.39
N GLN A 48 -16.29 2.35 2.36
CA GLN A 48 -17.00 2.95 3.48
C GLN A 48 -17.21 1.90 4.56
N THR A 49 -16.60 2.10 5.73
CA THR A 49 -16.85 1.29 6.92
C THR A 49 -17.78 2.03 7.87
N LYS A 50 -18.13 1.41 9.01
CA LYS A 50 -18.85 2.09 10.09
C LYS A 50 -18.05 3.24 10.73
N PHE A 51 -16.73 3.22 10.62
CA PHE A 51 -15.84 4.14 11.35
C PHE A 51 -15.20 5.20 10.46
N ALA A 52 -14.85 4.85 9.22
CA ALA A 52 -14.14 5.72 8.29
C ALA A 52 -14.30 5.22 6.85
N LYS A 53 -14.04 6.11 5.89
CA LYS A 53 -13.76 5.71 4.51
C LYS A 53 -12.27 5.36 4.38
N ILE A 54 -11.95 4.10 4.13
CA ILE A 54 -10.56 3.62 4.10
C ILE A 54 -10.12 3.35 2.66
N GLY A 55 -8.88 3.74 2.35
CA GLY A 55 -8.17 3.30 1.14
C GLY A 55 -7.27 2.13 1.49
N VAL A 56 -7.32 1.08 0.68
CA VAL A 56 -6.46 -0.10 0.88
C VAL A 56 -5.75 -0.39 -0.43
N ALA A 57 -4.47 -0.71 -0.35
CA ALA A 57 -3.65 -1.12 -1.48
C ALA A 57 -2.58 -2.10 -0.99
N ILE A 58 -2.06 -2.97 -1.84
CA ILE A 58 -1.35 -4.17 -1.39
C ILE A 58 0.14 -4.05 -1.67
N CYS A 59 0.96 -4.19 -0.62
CA CYS A 59 2.41 -4.36 -0.68
C CYS A 59 3.10 -3.42 -1.67
N TRP A 60 3.31 -3.87 -2.92
CA TRP A 60 4.03 -3.11 -3.94
C TRP A 60 3.33 -1.79 -4.34
N ASP A 61 2.01 -1.71 -4.22
CA ASP A 61 1.27 -0.47 -4.47
C ASP A 61 1.73 0.68 -3.54
N GLN A 62 2.34 0.36 -2.40
CA GLN A 62 2.86 1.36 -1.45
C GLN A 62 4.06 2.15 -1.99
N TRP A 63 4.68 1.72 -3.09
CA TRP A 63 5.81 2.46 -3.69
C TRP A 63 5.36 3.57 -4.63
N PHE A 64 4.06 3.63 -4.95
CA PHE A 64 3.52 4.49 -5.99
C PHE A 64 2.69 5.62 -5.37
N PRO A 65 3.19 6.88 -5.42
CA PRO A 65 2.42 8.04 -4.96
C PRO A 65 1.04 8.16 -5.61
N GLU A 66 0.89 7.65 -6.83
CA GLU A 66 -0.36 7.62 -7.60
C GLU A 66 -1.43 6.81 -6.88
N ALA A 67 -1.08 5.67 -6.29
CA ALA A 67 -2.01 4.80 -5.57
C ALA A 67 -2.60 5.54 -4.36
N ALA A 68 -1.73 6.10 -3.52
CA ALA A 68 -2.11 6.90 -2.36
C ALA A 68 -2.96 8.11 -2.76
N ARG A 69 -2.55 8.83 -3.81
CA ARG A 69 -3.28 10.01 -4.30
C ARG A 69 -4.65 9.64 -4.85
N CYS A 70 -4.77 8.56 -5.61
CA CYS A 70 -6.05 8.11 -6.16
C CYS A 70 -7.04 7.78 -5.05
N MET A 71 -6.62 7.01 -4.04
CA MET A 71 -7.48 6.68 -2.89
C MET A 71 -7.86 7.93 -2.09
N ALA A 72 -6.91 8.84 -1.84
CA ALA A 72 -7.19 10.09 -1.14
C ALA A 72 -8.18 10.99 -1.91
N LEU A 73 -8.08 11.07 -3.24
CA LEU A 73 -9.02 11.80 -4.10
C LEU A 73 -10.43 11.18 -4.10
N GLN A 74 -10.54 9.86 -3.97
CA GLN A 74 -11.81 9.16 -3.79
C GLN A 74 -12.39 9.34 -2.37
N GLY A 75 -11.64 9.99 -1.48
CA GLY A 75 -12.09 10.38 -0.15
C GLY A 75 -11.56 9.50 0.97
N ALA A 76 -10.54 8.68 0.75
CA ALA A 76 -9.89 7.94 1.84
C ALA A 76 -9.48 8.90 2.98
N GLU A 77 -9.80 8.49 4.19
CA GLU A 77 -9.47 9.17 5.44
C GLU A 77 -8.26 8.52 6.12
N ILE A 78 -8.05 7.22 5.85
CA ILE A 78 -6.90 6.43 6.32
C ILE A 78 -6.46 5.51 5.17
N LEU A 79 -5.16 5.32 4.99
CA LEU A 79 -4.58 4.36 4.05
C LEU A 79 -4.05 3.13 4.76
N PHE A 80 -4.27 1.95 4.19
CA PHE A 80 -3.76 0.68 4.69
C PHE A 80 -2.94 -0.06 3.63
N TYR A 81 -1.76 -0.52 4.04
CA TYR A 81 -0.84 -1.31 3.22
C TYR A 81 -0.43 -2.59 3.97
N PRO A 82 -1.14 -3.72 3.75
CA PRO A 82 -0.62 -5.02 4.11
C PRO A 82 0.55 -5.40 3.18
N THR A 83 1.69 -5.74 3.77
CA THR A 83 2.97 -5.85 3.09
C THR A 83 3.68 -7.15 3.48
N ALA A 84 4.46 -7.70 2.55
CA ALA A 84 5.36 -8.82 2.80
C ALA A 84 6.66 -8.53 2.05
N ILE A 85 7.54 -7.76 2.69
CA ILE A 85 8.82 -7.31 2.14
C ILE A 85 9.94 -7.63 3.14
N GLY A 86 11.09 -8.00 2.60
CA GLY A 86 12.24 -8.50 3.35
C GLY A 86 13.52 -8.37 2.54
N SER A 87 14.55 -9.11 2.95
CA SER A 87 15.81 -9.23 2.24
C SER A 87 15.61 -9.66 0.78
N GLU A 88 16.30 -9.02 -0.16
CA GLU A 88 16.36 -9.50 -1.53
C GLU A 88 17.51 -10.50 -1.68
N PRO A 89 17.24 -11.78 -1.98
CA PRO A 89 18.30 -12.79 -2.08
C PRO A 89 19.28 -12.58 -3.25
N GLN A 90 19.02 -11.58 -4.10
CA GLN A 90 19.82 -11.22 -5.27
C GLN A 90 20.73 -10.01 -4.99
N ASP A 91 20.46 -9.24 -3.94
CA ASP A 91 21.26 -8.06 -3.57
C ASP A 91 21.14 -7.80 -2.04
N GLU A 92 22.16 -8.21 -1.31
CA GLU A 92 22.23 -8.07 0.16
C GLU A 92 22.39 -6.60 0.62
N GLY A 93 22.68 -5.66 -0.29
CA GLY A 93 22.88 -4.25 0.03
C GLY A 93 21.62 -3.38 -0.07
N LEU A 94 20.51 -3.91 -0.60
CA LEU A 94 19.27 -3.15 -0.75
C LEU A 94 18.45 -3.16 0.53
N ASP A 95 18.62 -2.11 1.34
CA ASP A 95 17.68 -1.79 2.42
C ASP A 95 16.58 -0.84 1.92
N SER A 96 15.45 -1.45 1.57
CA SER A 96 14.25 -0.74 1.12
C SER A 96 13.44 -0.15 2.29
N CYS A 97 13.81 -0.46 3.55
CA CYS A 97 13.00 -0.19 4.74
C CYS A 97 12.74 1.30 4.97
N GLU A 98 13.75 2.16 4.83
CA GLU A 98 13.52 3.60 5.00
C GLU A 98 12.68 4.22 3.88
N HIS A 99 12.67 3.62 2.69
CA HIS A 99 12.06 4.25 1.53
C HIS A 99 10.54 4.08 1.53
N TRP A 100 10.02 2.90 1.90
CA TRP A 100 8.57 2.67 1.93
C TRP A 100 7.86 3.39 3.07
N GLN A 101 8.60 3.80 4.11
CA GLN A 101 8.08 4.60 5.22
C GLN A 101 7.85 6.08 4.85
N ARG A 102 8.27 6.53 3.64
CA ARG A 102 8.30 7.95 3.28
C ARG A 102 7.05 8.41 2.49
N GLY A 103 6.51 9.56 2.92
CA GLY A 103 5.93 10.57 2.01
C GLY A 103 4.44 10.51 1.67
N HIS A 104 3.80 9.34 1.64
CA HIS A 104 2.39 9.25 1.18
C HIS A 104 1.39 9.90 2.13
N ALA A 105 1.59 9.68 3.43
CA ALA A 105 0.74 10.25 4.48
C ALA A 105 0.79 11.78 4.46
N GLY A 106 1.99 12.35 4.43
CA GLY A 106 2.21 13.80 4.39
C GLY A 106 1.69 14.46 3.12
N ALA A 107 1.94 13.87 1.95
CA ALA A 107 1.49 14.44 0.67
C ALA A 107 -0.05 14.47 0.52
N ASN A 108 -0.75 13.56 1.20
CA ASN A 108 -2.21 13.42 1.12
C ASN A 108 -2.93 13.92 2.39
N LEU A 109 -2.18 14.30 3.43
CA LEU A 109 -2.70 14.69 4.75
C LEU A 109 -3.67 13.68 5.33
N VAL A 110 -3.27 12.39 5.31
CA VAL A 110 -4.04 11.26 5.84
C VAL A 110 -3.12 10.34 6.65
N PRO A 111 -3.59 9.75 7.75
CA PRO A 111 -2.86 8.67 8.42
C PRO A 111 -2.65 7.48 7.50
N LEU A 112 -1.57 6.74 7.77
CA LEU A 112 -1.18 5.55 7.01
C LEU A 112 -0.81 4.43 7.99
N VAL A 113 -1.33 3.24 7.73
CA VAL A 113 -1.04 2.03 8.50
C VAL A 113 -0.40 1.01 7.58
N ALA A 114 0.71 0.47 8.05
CA ALA A 114 1.56 -0.44 7.31
C ALA A 114 1.87 -1.66 8.16
N SER A 115 1.49 -2.85 7.68
CA SER A 115 1.68 -4.11 8.40
C SER A 115 2.54 -5.04 7.57
N ASN A 116 3.74 -5.33 8.05
CA ASN A 116 4.69 -6.19 7.37
C ASN A 116 4.98 -7.46 8.19
N ARG A 117 5.39 -8.50 7.48
CA ARG A 117 5.78 -9.81 8.06
C ARG A 117 7.14 -9.71 8.77
N ILE A 118 7.37 -10.61 9.72
CA ILE A 118 8.66 -10.83 10.39
C ILE A 118 9.13 -12.27 10.16
N GLY A 119 10.43 -12.49 10.33
CA GLY A 119 11.01 -13.84 10.39
C GLY A 119 11.55 -14.35 9.05
N LYS A 120 12.19 -15.52 9.11
CA LYS A 120 12.84 -16.16 7.98
C LYS A 120 11.96 -17.27 7.41
N GLU A 121 11.74 -17.23 6.11
CA GLU A 121 11.05 -18.28 5.37
C GLU A 121 11.98 -18.89 4.32
N THR A 122 12.00 -20.22 4.27
CA THR A 122 12.73 -20.99 3.25
C THR A 122 11.71 -21.67 2.36
N ILE A 123 11.77 -21.37 1.06
CA ILE A 123 10.88 -21.91 0.04
C ILE A 123 11.70 -22.80 -0.90
N GLU A 124 11.23 -24.02 -1.13
CA GLU A 124 11.79 -24.90 -2.16
C GLU A 124 11.32 -24.40 -3.53
N THR A 125 12.26 -24.08 -4.42
CA THR A 125 11.98 -23.64 -5.79
C THR A 125 12.55 -24.64 -6.80
N GLU A 126 12.17 -24.51 -8.06
CA GLU A 126 12.74 -25.30 -9.17
C GLU A 126 14.26 -25.14 -9.34
N HIS A 127 14.84 -24.08 -8.77
CA HIS A 127 16.28 -23.80 -8.77
C HIS A 127 16.97 -24.04 -7.42
N GLY A 128 16.28 -24.70 -6.47
CA GLY A 128 16.77 -24.98 -5.13
C GLY A 128 16.11 -24.13 -4.05
N LYS A 129 16.70 -24.13 -2.84
CA LYS A 129 16.18 -23.39 -1.69
C LYS A 129 16.36 -21.88 -1.88
N SER A 130 15.27 -21.13 -1.80
CA SER A 130 15.28 -19.68 -1.73
C SER A 130 14.89 -19.26 -0.31
N GLU A 131 15.66 -18.34 0.28
CA GLU A 131 15.41 -17.82 1.62
C GLU A 131 15.05 -16.34 1.55
N ILE A 132 14.06 -15.93 2.33
CA ILE A 132 13.66 -14.53 2.51
C ILE A 132 13.58 -14.27 4.00
N THR A 133 14.23 -13.20 4.47
CA THR A 133 14.09 -12.70 5.84
C THR A 133 13.22 -11.44 5.80
N PHE A 134 11.98 -11.54 6.28
CA PHE A 134 11.09 -10.40 6.39
C PHE A 134 11.54 -9.50 7.55
N TYR A 135 11.66 -8.21 7.27
CA TYR A 135 12.28 -7.26 8.20
C TYR A 135 11.30 -6.55 9.13
N GLY A 136 10.02 -6.97 9.21
CA GLY A 136 9.05 -6.31 10.08
C GLY A 136 8.92 -4.82 9.78
N HIS A 137 9.22 -3.98 10.77
CA HIS A 137 9.08 -2.52 10.67
C HIS A 137 7.66 -2.07 10.31
N SER A 138 6.66 -2.81 10.79
CA SER A 138 5.26 -2.34 10.77
C SER A 138 5.17 -0.99 11.47
N PHE A 139 4.35 -0.07 10.97
CA PHE A 139 4.23 1.26 11.55
C PHE A 139 2.86 1.89 11.32
N ILE A 140 2.58 2.90 12.13
CA ILE A 140 1.48 3.84 11.94
C ILE A 140 2.08 5.23 11.80
N ALA A 141 1.77 5.91 10.70
CA ALA A 141 2.10 7.30 10.47
C ALA A 141 0.87 8.19 10.64
N GLY A 142 1.07 9.35 11.26
CA GLY A 142 0.08 10.42 11.29
C GLY A 142 -0.01 11.18 9.96
N PRO A 143 -0.93 12.15 9.86
CA PRO A 143 -1.25 12.83 8.60
C PRO A 143 -0.14 13.74 8.07
N THR A 144 0.91 14.03 8.84
CA THR A 144 2.09 14.76 8.34
C THR A 144 3.26 13.85 8.00
N GLY A 145 3.08 12.53 8.10
CA GLY A 145 4.12 11.53 7.86
C GLY A 145 4.99 11.21 9.08
N GLU A 146 4.67 11.79 10.23
CA GLU A 146 5.30 11.46 11.51
C GLU A 146 4.95 10.03 11.93
N ILE A 147 5.95 9.25 12.34
CA ILE A 147 5.72 7.90 12.85
C ILE A 147 5.20 8.00 14.28
N VAL A 148 3.97 7.55 14.52
CA VAL A 148 3.32 7.60 15.84
C VAL A 148 3.41 6.28 16.59
N ALA A 149 3.62 5.17 15.87
CA ALA A 149 3.89 3.86 16.44
C ALA A 149 4.71 3.04 15.43
N ALA A 150 5.66 2.24 15.91
CA ALA A 150 6.49 1.36 15.08
C ALA A 150 6.83 0.06 15.82
N ALA A 151 6.97 -1.02 15.05
CA ALA A 151 7.45 -2.31 15.51
C ALA A 151 8.93 -2.51 15.18
N SER A 152 9.58 -3.47 15.85
CA SER A 152 10.92 -3.93 15.50
C SER A 152 10.92 -4.78 14.22
N ASP A 153 12.09 -5.30 13.87
CA ASP A 153 12.30 -6.19 12.73
C ASP A 153 12.01 -7.67 13.04
N LYS A 154 11.80 -8.02 14.31
CA LYS A 154 11.85 -9.41 14.79
C LYS A 154 10.72 -9.82 15.72
N ASP A 155 10.09 -8.87 16.40
CA ASP A 155 9.12 -9.18 17.46
C ASP A 155 7.69 -9.06 16.96
N GLU A 156 6.82 -9.96 17.43
CA GLU A 156 5.38 -9.78 17.26
C GLU A 156 4.94 -8.47 17.93
N ALA A 157 4.09 -7.71 17.24
CA ALA A 157 3.68 -6.39 17.70
C ALA A 157 2.19 -6.12 17.42
N VAL A 158 1.56 -5.42 18.35
CA VAL A 158 0.23 -4.82 18.18
C VAL A 158 0.39 -3.32 18.35
N LEU A 159 0.32 -2.59 17.23
CA LEU A 159 0.44 -1.14 17.22
C LEU A 159 -0.95 -0.51 17.31
N ILE A 160 -1.08 0.51 18.17
CA ILE A 160 -2.35 1.20 18.42
C ILE A 160 -2.10 2.71 18.30
N ALA A 161 -2.96 3.39 17.55
CA ALA A 161 -3.00 4.84 17.46
C ALA A 161 -4.45 5.32 17.34
N GLN A 162 -4.72 6.53 17.82
CA GLN A 162 -6.03 7.17 17.73
C GLN A 162 -5.93 8.45 16.92
N PHE A 163 -6.88 8.63 15.99
CA PHE A 163 -6.96 9.81 15.13
C PHE A 163 -8.34 10.46 15.21
N ASP A 164 -8.35 11.79 15.28
CA ASP A 164 -9.56 12.61 15.15
C ASP A 164 -9.73 12.98 13.66
N LEU A 165 -10.60 12.24 12.97
CA LEU A 165 -10.75 12.35 11.52
C LEU A 165 -11.33 13.70 11.10
N ASP A 166 -12.19 14.31 11.92
CA ASP A 166 -12.76 15.62 11.63
C ASP A 166 -11.70 16.72 11.69
N LYS A 167 -10.81 16.69 12.70
CA LYS A 167 -9.66 17.60 12.77
C LYS A 167 -8.71 17.42 11.58
N ILE A 168 -8.42 16.18 11.22
CA ILE A 168 -7.53 15.88 10.08
C ILE A 168 -8.14 16.38 8.78
N LYS A 169 -9.43 16.14 8.56
CA LYS A 169 -10.18 16.63 7.39
C LYS A 169 -10.14 18.16 7.32
N ALA A 170 -10.40 18.86 8.42
CA ALA A 170 -10.32 20.31 8.49
C ALA A 170 -8.90 20.82 8.13
N LYS A 171 -7.85 20.20 8.70
CA LYS A 171 -6.46 20.52 8.38
C LYS A 171 -6.14 20.29 6.90
N ARG A 172 -6.58 19.17 6.33
CA ARG A 172 -6.40 18.82 4.90
C ARG A 172 -7.06 19.84 3.98
N SER A 173 -8.27 20.28 4.32
CA SER A 173 -8.98 21.33 3.58
C SER A 173 -8.29 22.69 3.70
N CYS A 174 -7.82 23.06 4.90
CA CYS A 174 -7.13 24.32 5.14
C CYS A 174 -5.78 24.41 4.41
N TRP A 175 -5.03 23.31 4.34
CA TRP A 175 -3.71 23.27 3.71
C TRP A 175 -3.76 23.49 2.18
N GLY A 176 -4.89 23.22 1.53
CA GLY A 176 -5.14 23.64 0.14
C GLY A 176 -4.51 22.79 -0.95
N VAL A 177 -3.61 21.84 -0.64
CA VAL A 177 -2.91 21.02 -1.67
C VAL A 177 -3.83 20.23 -2.60
N PHE A 178 -5.05 19.91 -2.19
CA PHE A 178 -6.04 19.27 -3.07
C PHE A 178 -6.73 20.27 -4.01
N ARG A 179 -6.96 21.51 -3.54
CA ARG A 179 -7.53 22.61 -4.32
C ARG A 179 -6.55 23.10 -5.37
N ASP A 180 -5.26 23.15 -5.03
CA ASP A 180 -4.22 23.76 -5.85
C ASP A 180 -3.64 22.80 -6.91
N ARG A 181 -4.23 21.61 -7.07
CA ARG A 181 -3.82 20.61 -8.08
C ARG A 181 -4.05 21.14 -9.50
N ARG A 182 -3.21 20.68 -10.43
CA ARG A 182 -3.24 21.01 -11.86
C ARG A 182 -3.43 19.77 -12.73
N PRO A 183 -4.61 19.10 -12.68
CA PRO A 183 -4.86 17.87 -13.43
C PRO A 183 -4.70 18.05 -14.95
N ASP A 184 -4.88 19.26 -15.46
CA ASP A 184 -4.61 19.64 -16.85
C ASP A 184 -3.15 19.38 -17.28
N LEU A 185 -2.21 19.45 -16.33
CA LEU A 185 -0.78 19.25 -16.56
C LEU A 185 -0.32 17.80 -16.31
N TYR A 186 -1.16 16.92 -15.77
CA TYR A 186 -0.75 15.60 -15.30
C TYR A 186 -0.84 14.50 -16.35
N LYS A 187 -1.06 14.83 -17.62
CA LYS A 187 -1.20 13.86 -18.72
C LYS A 187 0.03 12.95 -18.86
N VAL A 188 1.22 13.44 -18.53
CA VAL A 188 2.46 12.65 -18.57
C VAL A 188 2.43 11.43 -17.63
N LEU A 189 1.64 11.48 -16.55
CA LEU A 189 1.47 10.34 -15.64
C LEU A 189 0.74 9.15 -16.29
N LEU A 190 0.12 9.34 -17.46
CA LEU A 190 -0.51 8.27 -18.25
C LEU A 190 0.47 7.61 -19.23
N THR A 191 1.75 7.93 -19.14
CA THR A 191 2.83 7.38 -19.97
C THR A 191 3.78 6.55 -19.10
N LEU A 192 4.46 5.56 -19.69
CA LEU A 192 5.52 4.82 -19.00
C LEU A 192 6.92 5.41 -19.26
N ASP A 193 7.10 6.07 -20.41
CA ASP A 193 8.38 6.58 -20.91
C ASP A 193 8.49 8.11 -20.89
N GLY A 194 7.45 8.81 -20.41
CA GLY A 194 7.36 10.26 -20.43
C GLY A 194 6.91 10.86 -21.77
N SER A 195 6.61 10.04 -22.79
CA SER A 195 6.35 10.52 -24.15
C SER A 195 5.06 9.97 -24.78
N LYS A 196 4.80 8.67 -24.69
CA LYS A 196 3.65 8.00 -25.33
C LYS A 196 2.66 7.51 -24.29
N PRO A 197 1.36 7.81 -24.42
CA PRO A 197 0.33 7.22 -23.57
C PRO A 197 0.39 5.69 -23.65
N SER A 198 0.30 5.02 -22.49
CA SER A 198 0.14 3.57 -22.46
C SER A 198 -1.21 3.20 -23.10
N PRO A 199 -1.30 2.14 -23.92
CA PRO A 199 -2.54 1.71 -24.56
C PRO A 199 -3.63 1.28 -23.57
#